data_AF-A0A5C8PBZ9-F1
#
_entry.id   AF-A0A5C8PBZ9-F1
#
_cell.length_a   1.000
_cell.length_b   1.000
_cell.length_c   1.000
_cell.angle_alpha   90.00
_cell.angle_beta   90.00
_cell.angle_gamma   90.00
#
_symmetry.space_group_name_H-M   'P 1'
#
loop_
_entity.id
_entity.type
_entity.pdbx_description
1 polymer ?
#
loop_
_entity_poly.entity_id
_entity_poly.type
_entity_poly.pdbx_seq_one_letter_code
_entity_poly.pdbx_strand_id
1 'polypeptide(L)'
;MPPLRTAAALALAGVLALVTAACIGQTAAEDSAAGDPQLAANPPNPGQLANFHKALADLQARRTNRVTIVQIGDSHTANDHFSGRLRDLFQQRFGDGGRGMLPPGSPFPYYRPYQVEASQSGQWQVLSSNSSANGDAGIYGLSGFVTRGRSPSDSMSLMAGEGRLFDRVEVEVMRQPGGGSLDVFIDGRSAGVIDTKGSVYDLARRSFDSPGATSVELRPRGNGSVDIADWAVYRRGPGVVLTSHGFSGAQVKLLDRWNFQIVTEQLRHLRPALIILAFGTNEGFAPQERLGDYAAEFRSRLQVLRQAAPGASIVVVGPPDANRLPSYCGRIRGERPCAPLTRAEAANYSSMLAGGDRGLCRWHTPAAVDYVRRAQQQVARQLNVYFWDWSSVQGGACGADRWARQDLGHRDHVHMKQDGYWQSADALFENLMRGYRGR
;
A
#
# COMPACT_ATOMS: atom_id res chain seq x y z
N MET A 1 74.31 14.09 -19.72
CA MET A 1 74.87 15.33 -20.31
C MET A 1 74.27 15.50 -21.70
N PRO A 2 73.86 16.73 -22.09
CA PRO A 2 73.08 17.06 -23.30
C PRO A 2 73.99 17.08 -24.56
N PRO A 3 73.58 17.44 -25.82
CA PRO A 3 72.48 18.35 -26.27
C PRO A 3 71.65 17.84 -27.49
N LEU A 4 70.39 18.28 -27.72
CA LEU A 4 69.88 19.54 -28.31
C LEU A 4 70.37 19.86 -29.73
N ARG A 5 69.43 19.92 -30.70
CA ARG A 5 69.26 20.89 -31.83
C ARG A 5 68.22 20.35 -32.84
N THR A 6 67.00 20.88 -32.91
CA THR A 6 66.50 21.96 -33.80
C THR A 6 66.76 21.75 -35.30
N ALA A 7 65.71 21.59 -36.11
CA ALA A 7 65.26 22.57 -37.12
C ALA A 7 64.28 21.94 -38.13
N ALA A 8 63.34 22.77 -38.59
CA ALA A 8 62.21 22.48 -39.47
C ALA A 8 62.60 22.32 -40.95
N ALA A 9 61.74 21.67 -41.76
CA ALA A 9 60.88 22.36 -42.75
C ALA A 9 60.26 21.42 -43.83
N LEU A 10 59.10 21.88 -44.34
CA LEU A 10 58.40 21.57 -45.61
C LEU A 10 57.75 20.17 -45.76
N ALA A 11 56.41 20.02 -45.76
CA ALA A 11 55.34 20.55 -46.64
C ALA A 11 54.97 19.54 -47.75
N LEU A 12 53.78 18.91 -47.66
CA LEU A 12 52.67 18.97 -48.63
C LEU A 12 51.56 17.97 -48.27
N ALA A 13 50.36 18.27 -48.80
CA ALA A 13 49.11 17.52 -48.82
C ALA A 13 48.26 17.64 -47.53
N GLY A 14 46.99 18.05 -47.57
CA GLY A 14 46.08 18.16 -48.69
C GLY A 14 44.68 17.79 -48.19
N VAL A 15 43.71 18.66 -48.48
CA VAL A 15 42.26 18.46 -48.41
C VAL A 15 41.59 18.58 -47.03
N LEU A 16 40.79 19.64 -47.00
CA LEU A 16 39.85 20.15 -46.03
C LEU A 16 38.62 19.24 -45.91
N ALA A 17 38.26 18.80 -44.70
CA ALA A 17 36.91 18.39 -44.35
C ALA A 17 36.59 18.89 -42.93
N LEU A 18 36.11 20.13 -42.87
CA LEU A 18 35.55 20.74 -41.66
C LEU A 18 34.18 20.11 -41.40
N VAL A 19 34.11 19.16 -40.45
CA VAL A 19 32.85 18.83 -39.77
C VAL A 19 32.75 19.77 -38.57
N THR A 20 31.96 20.83 -38.72
CA THR A 20 31.56 21.69 -37.61
C THR A 20 30.65 20.89 -36.68
N ALA A 21 31.17 20.51 -35.51
CA ALA A 21 30.35 20.10 -34.38
C ALA A 21 29.59 21.31 -33.85
N ALA A 22 28.44 21.60 -34.44
CA ALA A 22 27.50 22.57 -33.90
C ALA A 22 26.71 21.90 -32.76
N CYS A 23 26.95 22.36 -31.54
CA CYS A 23 26.07 22.16 -30.41
C CYS A 23 24.65 22.59 -30.79
N ILE A 24 23.72 21.63 -30.85
CA ILE A 24 22.29 21.92 -30.78
C ILE A 24 21.80 21.24 -29.51
N GLY A 25 21.76 22.01 -28.43
CA GLY A 25 20.93 21.71 -27.30
C GLY A 25 19.47 21.81 -27.77
N GLN A 26 18.81 20.66 -27.93
CA GLN A 26 17.37 20.64 -28.07
C GLN A 26 16.77 20.69 -26.67
N THR A 27 16.15 21.83 -26.41
CA THR A 27 15.18 22.10 -25.36
C THR A 27 14.12 21.00 -25.34
N ALA A 28 14.19 20.13 -24.33
CA ALA A 28 13.07 19.31 -23.88
C ALA A 28 12.11 20.21 -23.10
N ALA A 29 11.41 21.09 -23.80
CA ALA A 29 10.41 21.99 -23.21
C ALA A 29 9.48 22.51 -24.29
N GLU A 30 8.74 21.63 -24.95
CA GLU A 30 7.54 21.96 -25.75
C GLU A 30 6.87 20.66 -26.20
N ASP A 31 6.23 19.94 -25.25
CA ASP A 31 5.23 18.92 -25.61
C ASP A 31 4.20 18.67 -24.49
N SER A 32 3.88 19.71 -23.70
CA SER A 32 2.93 19.63 -22.59
C SER A 32 1.85 20.70 -22.68
N ALA A 33 1.24 20.87 -23.86
CA ALA A 33 0.11 21.79 -24.02
C ALA A 33 -0.85 21.36 -25.14
N ALA A 34 -1.18 20.07 -25.22
CA ALA A 34 -2.39 19.63 -25.88
C ALA A 34 -2.98 18.51 -25.02
N GLY A 35 -4.19 18.74 -24.48
CA GLY A 35 -4.94 17.66 -23.84
C GLY A 35 -5.26 16.63 -24.90
N ASP A 36 -4.49 15.54 -24.94
CA ASP A 36 -4.73 14.44 -25.85
C ASP A 36 -6.11 13.81 -25.54
N PRO A 37 -7.08 13.88 -26.47
CA PRO A 37 -8.36 13.21 -26.33
C PRO A 37 -8.24 11.68 -26.27
N GLN A 38 -7.05 11.09 -26.54
CA GLN A 38 -6.75 9.66 -26.38
C GLN A 38 -6.32 9.24 -24.96
N LEU A 39 -6.33 10.15 -23.98
CA LEU A 39 -6.44 9.78 -22.56
C LEU A 39 -7.90 9.41 -22.17
N ALA A 40 -8.80 9.26 -23.16
CA ALA A 40 -10.04 8.53 -22.99
C ALA A 40 -9.72 7.15 -22.39
N ALA A 41 -10.31 6.88 -21.23
CA ALA A 41 -10.13 5.68 -20.44
C ALA A 41 -10.11 4.42 -21.32
N ASN A 42 -8.96 3.74 -21.42
CA ASN A 42 -9.01 2.32 -21.76
C ASN A 42 -9.83 1.69 -20.64
N PRO A 43 -11.03 1.16 -20.92
CA PRO A 43 -11.84 0.55 -19.89
C PRO A 43 -11.02 -0.57 -19.26
N PRO A 44 -11.15 -0.80 -17.94
CA PRO A 44 -10.43 -1.87 -17.28
C PRO A 44 -10.61 -3.19 -18.04
N ASN A 45 -9.51 -3.83 -18.45
CA ASN A 45 -9.55 -5.02 -19.27
C ASN A 45 -9.55 -6.26 -18.35
N PRO A 46 -10.62 -7.08 -18.33
CA PRO A 46 -10.66 -8.30 -17.51
C PRO A 46 -9.47 -9.24 -17.73
N GLY A 47 -8.84 -9.22 -18.92
CA GLY A 47 -7.63 -9.99 -19.22
C GLY A 47 -6.44 -9.65 -18.31
N GLN A 48 -6.39 -8.45 -17.72
CA GLN A 48 -5.35 -8.06 -16.74
C GLN A 48 -5.53 -8.79 -15.39
N LEU A 49 -6.71 -9.35 -15.14
CA LEU A 49 -7.05 -10.14 -13.96
C LEU A 49 -7.02 -11.65 -14.23
N ALA A 50 -6.49 -12.10 -15.38
CA ALA A 50 -6.56 -13.50 -15.79
C ALA A 50 -5.95 -14.48 -14.77
N ASN A 51 -4.80 -14.14 -14.16
CA ASN A 51 -4.19 -14.98 -13.13
C ASN A 51 -5.05 -15.07 -11.87
N PHE A 52 -5.61 -13.94 -11.43
CA PHE A 52 -6.53 -13.91 -10.30
C PHE A 52 -7.80 -14.71 -10.57
N HIS A 53 -8.43 -14.51 -11.72
CA HIS A 53 -9.61 -15.26 -12.15
C HIS A 53 -9.33 -16.75 -12.27
N LYS A 54 -8.18 -17.14 -12.82
CA LYS A 54 -7.75 -18.54 -12.84
C LYS A 54 -7.63 -19.12 -11.43
N ALA A 55 -7.01 -18.40 -10.50
CA ALA A 55 -6.84 -18.85 -9.12
C ALA A 55 -8.20 -19.05 -8.43
N LEU A 56 -9.16 -18.15 -8.62
CA LEU A 56 -10.53 -18.31 -8.12
C LEU A 56 -11.24 -19.51 -8.75
N ALA A 57 -11.10 -19.72 -10.06
CA ALA A 57 -11.67 -20.89 -10.73
C ALA A 57 -11.05 -22.21 -10.24
N ASP A 58 -9.74 -22.23 -9.99
CA ASP A 58 -9.04 -23.38 -9.43
C ASP A 58 -9.47 -23.66 -7.98
N LEU A 59 -9.79 -22.61 -7.20
CA LEU A 59 -10.34 -22.75 -5.86
C LEU A 59 -11.72 -23.42 -5.88
N GLN A 60 -12.63 -22.94 -6.73
CA GLN A 60 -13.96 -23.54 -6.90
C GLN A 60 -13.87 -24.99 -7.40
N ALA A 61 -12.95 -25.27 -8.32
CA ALA A 61 -12.68 -26.61 -8.83
C ALA A 61 -11.88 -27.50 -7.86
N ARG A 62 -11.60 -27.02 -6.63
CA ARG A 62 -10.82 -27.71 -5.59
C ARG A 62 -9.42 -28.17 -6.04
N ARG A 63 -8.81 -27.44 -6.97
CA ARG A 63 -7.41 -27.62 -7.40
C ARG A 63 -6.42 -26.87 -6.51
N THR A 64 -6.91 -25.88 -5.76
CA THR A 64 -6.20 -25.23 -4.66
C THR A 64 -7.16 -25.10 -3.48
N ASN A 65 -6.59 -25.04 -2.26
CA ASN A 65 -7.35 -24.80 -1.04
C ASN A 65 -7.32 -23.33 -0.61
N ARG A 66 -6.52 -22.48 -1.27
CA ARG A 66 -6.41 -21.07 -0.87
C ARG A 66 -6.15 -20.17 -2.06
N VAL A 67 -6.83 -19.03 -2.06
CA VAL A 67 -6.50 -17.86 -2.86
C VAL A 67 -6.18 -16.72 -1.90
N THR A 68 -4.97 -16.16 -2.01
CA THR A 68 -4.53 -15.04 -1.17
C THR A 68 -4.61 -13.73 -1.96
N ILE A 69 -5.20 -12.71 -1.35
CA ILE A 69 -5.21 -11.32 -1.81
C ILE A 69 -4.39 -10.51 -0.81
N VAL A 70 -3.48 -9.67 -1.31
CA VAL A 70 -2.67 -8.75 -0.50
C VAL A 70 -3.06 -7.32 -0.87
N GLN A 71 -3.54 -6.54 0.09
CA GLN A 71 -3.80 -5.12 -0.09
C GLN A 71 -2.76 -4.30 0.68
N ILE A 72 -2.15 -3.32 0.02
CA ILE A 72 -1.19 -2.38 0.60
C ILE A 72 -1.68 -0.97 0.30
N GLY A 73 -1.75 -0.11 1.31
CA GLY A 73 -2.24 1.24 1.09
C GLY A 73 -2.07 2.20 2.26
N ASP A 74 -2.79 3.33 2.18
CA ASP A 74 -2.75 4.41 3.16
C ASP A 74 -3.79 4.24 4.31
N SER A 75 -4.25 5.35 4.89
CA SER A 75 -5.25 5.38 5.96
C SER A 75 -6.58 4.73 5.57
N HIS A 76 -6.96 4.74 4.28
CA HIS A 76 -8.17 4.08 3.80
C HIS A 76 -8.08 2.56 3.92
N THR A 77 -6.86 2.00 3.78
CA THR A 77 -6.58 0.59 4.02
C THR A 77 -6.41 0.31 5.52
N ALA A 78 -5.79 1.23 6.27
CA ALA A 78 -5.40 1.04 7.68
C ALA A 78 -6.59 0.88 8.63
N ASN A 79 -7.71 1.55 8.33
CA ASN A 79 -8.93 1.45 9.15
C ASN A 79 -9.73 0.15 8.90
N ASP A 80 -9.35 -0.65 7.90
CA ASP A 80 -9.94 -1.94 7.53
C ASP A 80 -11.44 -1.94 7.19
N HIS A 81 -12.14 -0.79 7.11
CA HIS A 81 -13.54 -0.74 6.65
C HIS A 81 -13.67 -1.16 5.17
N PHE A 82 -12.80 -0.62 4.30
CA PHE A 82 -12.79 -0.96 2.87
C PHE A 82 -12.29 -2.39 2.65
N SER A 83 -11.09 -2.70 3.16
CA SER A 83 -10.44 -4.00 2.97
C SER A 83 -11.21 -5.12 3.68
N GLY A 84 -11.81 -4.83 4.84
CA GLY A 84 -12.64 -5.76 5.59
C GLY A 84 -13.94 -6.10 4.88
N ARG A 85 -14.62 -5.10 4.30
CA ARG A 85 -15.78 -5.38 3.44
C ARG A 85 -15.40 -6.21 2.22
N LEU A 86 -14.30 -5.87 1.54
CA LEU A 86 -13.82 -6.63 0.40
C LEU A 86 -13.50 -8.09 0.77
N ARG A 87 -12.89 -8.29 1.95
CA ARG A 87 -12.62 -9.62 2.53
C ARG A 87 -13.92 -10.40 2.74
N ASP A 88 -14.92 -9.79 3.36
CA ASP A 88 -16.21 -10.44 3.62
C ASP A 88 -16.91 -10.86 2.31
N LEU A 89 -16.91 -10.00 1.28
CA LEU A 89 -17.50 -10.32 -0.04
C LEU A 89 -16.81 -11.53 -0.70
N PHE A 90 -15.48 -11.55 -0.69
CA PHE A 90 -14.74 -12.68 -1.26
C PHE A 90 -14.92 -13.96 -0.45
N GLN A 91 -14.90 -13.88 0.88
CA GLN A 91 -15.10 -15.04 1.74
C GLN A 91 -16.53 -15.58 1.63
N GLN A 92 -17.54 -14.71 1.55
CA GLN A 92 -18.93 -15.11 1.33
C GLN A 92 -19.10 -15.87 0.02
N ARG A 93 -18.42 -15.44 -1.05
CA ARG A 93 -18.54 -16.06 -2.38
C ARG A 93 -17.68 -17.31 -2.56
N PHE A 94 -16.49 -17.37 -1.96
CA PHE A 94 -15.48 -18.38 -2.26
C PHE A 94 -15.00 -19.21 -1.06
N GLY A 95 -15.56 -18.97 0.13
CA GLY A 95 -15.19 -19.63 1.38
C GLY A 95 -14.24 -18.78 2.24
N ASP A 96 -14.37 -18.93 3.55
CA ASP A 96 -13.51 -18.25 4.54
C ASP A 96 -12.18 -19.00 4.70
N GLY A 97 -11.09 -18.42 4.18
CA GLY A 97 -9.73 -18.94 4.38
C GLY A 97 -9.05 -18.46 5.67
N GLY A 98 -9.73 -17.64 6.46
CA GLY A 98 -9.23 -16.96 7.66
C GLY A 98 -8.79 -15.51 7.41
N ARG A 99 -8.45 -14.81 8.51
CA ARG A 99 -8.10 -13.39 8.49
C ARG A 99 -6.78 -13.08 7.80
N GLY A 100 -5.85 -14.04 7.76
CA GLY A 100 -4.53 -13.87 7.16
C GLY A 100 -3.56 -13.07 8.02
N MET A 101 -2.51 -12.56 7.38
CA MET A 101 -1.42 -11.82 8.00
C MET A 101 -1.89 -10.47 8.55
N LEU A 102 -1.31 -10.08 9.68
CA LEU A 102 -1.57 -8.83 10.41
C LEU A 102 -0.26 -8.32 10.99
N PRO A 103 -0.10 -6.99 11.18
CA PRO A 103 0.95 -6.49 12.06
C PRO A 103 0.78 -7.05 13.49
N PRO A 104 1.88 -7.22 14.23
CA PRO A 104 1.87 -7.84 15.55
C PRO A 104 1.34 -6.89 16.63
N GLY A 105 0.50 -7.42 17.52
CA GLY A 105 -0.10 -6.66 18.61
C GLY A 105 -1.04 -5.55 18.13
N SER A 106 -0.95 -4.38 18.76
CA SER A 106 -1.74 -3.19 18.44
C SER A 106 -0.79 -2.05 18.04
N PRO A 107 -0.33 -2.00 16.78
CA PRO A 107 0.82 -1.18 16.36
C PRO A 107 0.56 0.33 16.34
N PHE A 108 -0.69 0.79 16.35
CA PHE A 108 -1.03 2.21 16.36
C PHE A 108 -2.39 2.48 17.01
N PRO A 109 -2.65 3.71 17.48
CA PRO A 109 -3.94 4.07 18.07
C PRO A 109 -5.11 3.80 17.11
N TYR A 110 -6.21 3.29 17.65
CA TYR A 110 -7.42 2.94 16.90
C TYR A 110 -7.26 1.81 15.88
N TYR A 111 -6.22 0.98 16.01
CA TYR A 111 -6.10 -0.26 15.23
C TYR A 111 -7.24 -1.22 15.58
N ARG A 112 -8.18 -1.39 14.66
CA ARG A 112 -9.40 -2.20 14.81
C ARG A 112 -9.58 -3.08 13.57
N PRO A 113 -8.73 -4.10 13.37
CA PRO A 113 -8.88 -4.99 12.24
C PRO A 113 -10.24 -5.70 12.28
N TYR A 114 -10.85 -5.93 11.12
CA TYR A 114 -12.09 -6.70 11.06
C TYR A 114 -11.81 -8.17 11.32
N GLN A 115 -12.81 -8.89 11.82
CA GLN A 115 -12.84 -10.34 12.08
C GLN A 115 -11.96 -10.85 13.24
N VAL A 116 -11.12 -10.00 13.82
CA VAL A 116 -10.25 -10.32 14.96
C VAL A 116 -10.09 -9.10 15.87
N GLU A 117 -9.77 -9.31 17.13
CA GLU A 117 -9.40 -8.26 18.07
C GLU A 117 -7.93 -8.45 18.46
N ALA A 118 -7.12 -7.41 18.27
CA ALA A 118 -5.70 -7.42 18.57
C ALA A 118 -5.43 -6.54 19.78
N SER A 119 -4.68 -7.05 20.77
CA SER A 119 -4.33 -6.30 21.97
C SER A 119 -2.88 -6.54 22.37
N GLN A 120 -2.33 -5.63 23.18
CA GLN A 120 -0.99 -5.76 23.76
C GLN A 120 -0.90 -5.09 25.12
N SER A 121 -0.11 -5.64 26.02
CA SER A 121 0.19 -5.12 27.35
C SER A 121 1.69 -5.16 27.63
N GLY A 122 2.17 -4.23 28.47
CA GLY A 122 3.58 -4.16 28.84
C GLY A 122 4.35 -3.09 28.06
N GLN A 123 5.65 -3.29 27.91
CA GLN A 123 6.60 -2.30 27.41
C GLN A 123 7.08 -2.60 25.98
N TRP A 124 6.19 -3.15 25.15
CA TRP A 124 6.50 -3.41 23.73
C TRP A 124 6.88 -2.12 23.00
N GLN A 125 8.03 -2.14 22.34
CA GLN A 125 8.44 -1.07 21.42
C GLN A 125 7.89 -1.37 20.03
N VAL A 126 7.01 -0.51 19.52
CA VAL A 126 6.50 -0.62 18.14
C VAL A 126 7.39 0.18 17.20
N LEU A 127 8.03 -0.52 16.27
CA LEU A 127 8.77 0.05 15.15
C LEU A 127 7.86 0.03 13.92
N SER A 128 7.83 1.14 13.19
CA SER A 128 6.97 1.31 12.01
C SER A 128 7.76 1.90 10.85
N SER A 129 7.55 1.34 9.66
CA SER A 129 8.09 1.90 8.42
C SER A 129 7.55 3.30 8.15
N ASN A 130 6.39 3.68 8.70
CA ASN A 130 5.77 5.00 8.49
C ASN A 130 6.19 6.05 9.53
N SER A 131 7.30 5.82 10.23
CA SER A 131 7.89 6.77 11.18
C SER A 131 9.36 6.98 10.90
N SER A 132 9.80 8.25 10.87
CA SER A 132 11.21 8.62 10.75
C SER A 132 11.98 8.49 12.08
N ALA A 133 11.27 8.41 13.21
CA ALA A 133 11.88 8.31 14.55
C ALA A 133 12.54 6.94 14.81
N ASN A 134 12.18 5.93 14.03
CA ASN A 134 12.63 4.55 14.19
C ASN A 134 13.76 4.25 13.21
N GLY A 135 14.93 4.87 13.39
CA GLY A 135 16.11 4.69 12.53
C GLY A 135 16.36 3.23 12.09
N ASP A 136 16.97 3.11 10.90
CA ASP A 136 17.12 1.94 10.01
C ASP A 136 15.86 1.53 9.20
N ALA A 137 15.86 2.01 7.95
CA ALA A 137 15.20 1.34 6.84
C ALA A 137 15.77 -0.08 6.69
N GLY A 138 14.94 -1.07 6.35
CA GLY A 138 15.45 -2.41 6.01
C GLY A 138 15.24 -3.52 7.05
N ILE A 139 14.39 -3.33 8.06
CA ILE A 139 13.86 -4.46 8.88
C ILE A 139 12.39 -4.78 8.58
N TYR A 140 11.70 -3.90 7.86
CA TYR A 140 10.25 -3.99 7.68
C TYR A 140 9.88 -4.89 6.52
N GLY A 141 9.01 -5.86 6.78
CA GLY A 141 8.31 -6.66 5.78
C GLY A 141 6.98 -6.04 5.33
N LEU A 142 6.09 -6.87 4.77
CA LEU A 142 4.75 -6.48 4.28
C LEU A 142 3.88 -5.81 5.34
N SER A 143 3.97 -6.25 6.60
CA SER A 143 3.24 -5.61 7.69
C SER A 143 3.63 -4.14 7.86
N GLY A 144 4.89 -3.80 7.53
CA GLY A 144 5.50 -2.49 7.79
C GLY A 144 5.73 -2.18 9.26
N PHE A 145 5.64 -3.19 10.14
CA PHE A 145 5.89 -3.06 11.58
C PHE A 145 6.82 -4.15 12.08
N VAL A 146 7.57 -3.83 13.13
CA VAL A 146 8.26 -4.80 13.97
C VAL A 146 7.96 -4.42 15.42
N THR A 147 7.43 -5.36 16.20
CA THR A 147 7.14 -5.13 17.62
C THR A 147 8.19 -5.86 18.46
N ARG A 148 9.00 -5.08 19.19
CA ARG A 148 10.12 -5.56 20.00
C ARG A 148 9.74 -5.64 21.46
N GLY A 149 10.04 -6.77 22.10
CA GLY A 149 9.79 -6.98 23.51
C GLY A 149 10.91 -7.76 24.18
N ARG A 150 10.83 -7.84 25.51
CA ARG A 150 11.77 -8.63 26.31
C ARG A 150 11.16 -9.10 27.62
N SER A 151 10.30 -8.31 28.25
CA SER A 151 9.84 -8.60 29.61
C SER A 151 8.93 -9.83 29.65
N PRO A 152 9.07 -10.72 30.65
CA PRO A 152 8.11 -11.79 30.86
C PRO A 152 6.71 -11.31 31.30
N SER A 153 6.57 -10.02 31.63
CA SER A 153 5.29 -9.38 31.87
C SER A 153 4.63 -8.80 30.61
N ASP A 154 5.35 -8.79 29.49
CA ASP A 154 4.82 -8.31 28.21
C ASP A 154 3.92 -9.40 27.62
N SER A 155 2.78 -9.00 27.04
CA SER A 155 1.92 -9.92 26.30
C SER A 155 1.32 -9.24 25.08
N MET A 156 1.02 -10.01 24.04
CA MET A 156 0.12 -9.59 22.97
C MET A 156 -0.80 -10.73 22.61
N SER A 157 -2.05 -10.41 22.29
CA SER A 157 -3.08 -11.42 21.97
C SER A 157 -3.89 -11.04 20.75
N LEU A 158 -4.29 -12.07 20.02
CA LEU A 158 -5.22 -11.98 18.91
C LEU A 158 -6.40 -12.89 19.20
N MET A 159 -7.58 -12.31 19.31
CA MET A 159 -8.84 -13.02 19.55
C MET A 159 -9.66 -13.06 18.26
N ALA A 160 -10.34 -14.17 18.00
CA ALA A 160 -11.29 -14.28 16.91
C ALA A 160 -12.50 -13.37 17.19
N GLY A 161 -13.00 -12.71 16.16
CA GLY A 161 -14.28 -12.01 16.23
C GLY A 161 -15.43 -12.98 16.46
N GLU A 162 -16.59 -12.43 16.82
CA GLU A 162 -17.78 -13.22 17.14
C GLU A 162 -18.12 -14.26 16.06
N GLY A 163 -18.34 -15.51 16.48
CA GLY A 163 -18.67 -16.63 15.59
C GLY A 163 -17.52 -17.12 14.70
N ARG A 164 -16.31 -16.58 14.86
CA ARG A 164 -15.13 -16.99 14.07
C ARG A 164 -14.19 -17.86 14.89
N LEU A 165 -13.41 -18.64 14.17
CA LEU A 165 -12.43 -19.58 14.72
C LEU A 165 -11.17 -19.53 13.87
N PHE A 166 -10.08 -20.06 14.39
CA PHE A 166 -8.84 -20.32 13.68
C PHE A 166 -8.65 -21.83 13.58
N ASP A 167 -7.88 -22.29 12.59
CA ASP A 167 -7.43 -23.67 12.49
C ASP A 167 -5.90 -23.79 12.39
N ARG A 168 -5.24 -22.67 12.12
CA ARG A 168 -3.79 -22.53 12.09
C ARG A 168 -3.39 -21.11 12.47
N VAL A 169 -2.35 -21.00 13.27
CA VAL A 169 -1.67 -19.75 13.61
C VAL A 169 -0.28 -19.77 12.99
N GLU A 170 0.18 -18.65 12.45
CA GLU A 170 1.57 -18.43 12.05
C GLU A 170 2.10 -17.18 12.74
N VAL A 171 3.37 -17.22 13.14
CA VAL A 171 4.09 -16.10 13.75
C VAL A 171 5.41 -15.97 13.03
N GLU A 172 5.73 -14.77 12.56
CA GLU A 172 7.03 -14.44 12.01
C GLU A 172 7.80 -13.55 12.99
N VAL A 173 9.05 -13.95 13.23
CA VAL A 173 9.98 -13.27 14.13
C VAL A 173 11.27 -12.99 13.39
N MET A 174 12.03 -12.01 13.89
CA MET A 174 13.41 -11.82 13.47
C MET A 174 14.31 -12.61 14.43
N ARG A 175 15.09 -13.54 13.90
CA ARG A 175 16.18 -14.13 14.65
C ARG A 175 17.31 -13.12 14.72
N GLN A 176 18.08 -13.13 15.81
CA GLN A 176 19.16 -12.19 16.02
C GLN A 176 20.19 -12.69 17.05
N PRO A 177 21.43 -12.17 17.01
CA PRO A 177 22.38 -12.37 18.10
C PRO A 177 21.80 -11.90 19.43
N GLY A 178 21.88 -12.74 20.46
CA GLY A 178 21.25 -12.45 21.76
C GLY A 178 19.72 -12.49 21.76
N GLY A 179 19.10 -13.07 20.71
CA GLY A 179 17.67 -13.31 20.66
C GLY A 179 17.18 -14.17 21.81
N GLY A 180 16.01 -13.81 22.34
CA GLY A 180 15.34 -14.53 23.41
C GLY A 180 14.40 -15.63 22.91
N SER A 181 13.31 -15.83 23.63
CA SER A 181 12.28 -16.80 23.26
C SER A 181 10.88 -16.27 23.58
N LEU A 182 9.91 -16.69 22.78
CA LEU A 182 8.49 -16.36 22.93
C LEU A 182 7.70 -17.64 23.24
N ASP A 183 6.96 -17.65 24.34
CA ASP A 183 5.91 -18.64 24.57
C ASP A 183 4.69 -18.30 23.71
N VAL A 184 4.10 -19.35 23.12
CA VAL A 184 2.86 -19.28 22.35
C VAL A 184 1.78 -20.02 23.10
N PHE A 185 0.68 -19.35 23.40
CA PHE A 185 -0.51 -19.94 23.98
C PHE A 185 -1.67 -19.89 22.99
N ILE A 186 -2.43 -20.97 22.91
CA ILE A 186 -3.64 -21.06 22.08
C ILE A 186 -4.77 -21.49 23.00
N ASP A 187 -5.81 -20.65 23.11
CA ASP A 187 -6.90 -20.81 24.10
C ASP A 187 -6.37 -21.08 25.52
N GLY A 188 -5.36 -20.31 25.92
CA GLY A 188 -4.73 -20.38 27.24
C GLY A 188 -3.81 -21.58 27.47
N ARG A 189 -3.68 -22.50 26.50
CA ARG A 189 -2.80 -23.68 26.59
C ARG A 189 -1.49 -23.43 25.87
N SER A 190 -0.37 -23.86 26.46
CA SER A 190 0.93 -23.76 25.79
C SER A 190 0.93 -24.58 24.49
N ALA A 191 1.18 -23.92 23.36
CA ALA A 191 1.27 -24.53 22.04
C ALA A 191 2.72 -24.72 21.59
N GLY A 192 3.67 -24.03 22.23
CA GLY A 192 5.10 -24.19 21.99
C GLY A 192 5.89 -22.93 22.28
N VAL A 193 7.15 -22.94 21.84
CA VAL A 193 8.11 -21.86 22.04
C VAL A 193 8.76 -21.50 20.71
N ILE A 194 8.92 -20.21 20.45
CA ILE A 194 9.69 -19.69 19.31
C ILE A 194 11.02 -19.18 19.84
N ASP A 195 12.12 -19.82 19.44
CA ASP A 195 13.47 -19.33 19.68
C ASP A 195 13.85 -18.28 18.62
N THR A 196 14.27 -17.09 19.05
CA THR A 196 14.71 -16.00 18.17
C THR A 196 16.23 -15.85 18.13
N LYS A 197 17.00 -16.80 18.67
CA LYS A 197 18.46 -16.79 18.57
C LYS A 197 18.92 -17.08 17.15
N GLY A 198 19.76 -16.20 16.62
CA GLY A 198 20.37 -16.30 15.28
C GLY A 198 21.78 -15.70 15.27
N SER A 199 22.57 -16.01 14.24
CA SER A 199 23.87 -15.36 14.00
C SER A 199 23.76 -14.05 13.24
N VAL A 200 22.63 -13.82 12.56
CA VAL A 200 22.32 -12.63 11.77
C VAL A 200 20.87 -12.21 12.03
N TYR A 201 20.49 -11.02 11.57
CA TYR A 201 19.11 -10.54 11.63
C TYR A 201 18.32 -11.07 10.42
N ASP A 202 17.62 -12.19 10.58
CA ASP A 202 16.88 -12.87 9.51
C ASP A 202 15.47 -13.32 9.92
N LEU A 203 14.59 -13.47 8.94
CA LEU A 203 13.19 -13.82 9.16
C LEU A 203 13.06 -15.31 9.48
N ALA A 204 12.28 -15.65 10.50
CA ALA A 204 11.88 -17.02 10.80
C ALA A 204 10.38 -17.11 11.05
N ARG A 205 9.73 -18.04 10.36
CA ARG A 205 8.32 -18.37 10.57
C ARG A 205 8.16 -19.61 11.44
N ARG A 206 7.15 -19.59 12.32
CA ARG A 206 6.63 -20.77 13.02
C ARG A 206 5.14 -20.88 12.79
N SER A 207 4.66 -22.12 12.65
CA SER A 207 3.25 -22.43 12.46
C SER A 207 2.79 -23.39 13.53
N PHE A 208 1.56 -23.18 14.00
CA PHE A 208 0.92 -23.99 15.04
C PHE A 208 -0.45 -24.44 14.51
N ASP A 209 -0.75 -25.72 14.62
CA ASP A 209 -2.10 -26.22 14.39
C ASP A 209 -3.00 -25.79 15.55
N SER A 210 -4.16 -25.25 15.23
CA SER A 210 -5.06 -24.66 16.22
C SER A 210 -6.53 -24.90 15.85
N PRO A 211 -6.95 -26.14 15.53
CA PRO A 211 -8.30 -26.42 15.02
C PRO A 211 -9.39 -25.92 15.96
N GLY A 212 -10.27 -25.06 15.45
CA GLY A 212 -11.36 -24.48 16.23
C GLY A 212 -10.93 -23.52 17.35
N ALA A 213 -9.72 -22.96 17.30
CA ALA A 213 -9.24 -22.06 18.34
C ALA A 213 -9.87 -20.67 18.24
N THR A 214 -9.96 -19.96 19.37
CA THR A 214 -10.50 -18.60 19.43
C THR A 214 -9.47 -17.54 19.76
N SER A 215 -8.31 -17.93 20.26
CA SER A 215 -7.30 -16.97 20.72
C SER A 215 -5.88 -17.51 20.56
N VAL A 216 -4.95 -16.59 20.26
CA VAL A 216 -3.51 -16.79 20.43
C VAL A 216 -2.93 -15.68 21.29
N GLU A 217 -2.00 -16.02 22.17
CA GLU A 217 -1.24 -15.09 22.99
C GLU A 217 0.26 -15.38 22.88
N LEU A 218 1.07 -14.32 22.77
CA LEU A 218 2.53 -14.38 22.74
C LEU A 218 3.11 -13.69 23.98
N ARG A 219 4.05 -14.35 24.66
CA ARG A 219 4.75 -13.81 25.85
C ARG A 219 6.26 -14.01 25.74
N PRO A 220 7.10 -12.96 25.84
CA PRO A 220 8.54 -13.14 25.94
C PRO A 220 8.94 -13.88 27.22
N ARG A 221 10.05 -14.62 27.21
CA ARG A 221 10.55 -15.33 28.41
C ARG A 221 11.52 -14.53 29.29
N GLY A 222 11.87 -13.30 28.93
CA GLY A 222 12.87 -12.52 29.69
C GLY A 222 14.33 -12.87 29.39
N ASN A 223 14.59 -13.89 28.57
CA ASN A 223 15.92 -14.44 28.30
C ASN A 223 16.66 -13.80 27.10
N GLY A 224 16.10 -12.74 26.50
CA GLY A 224 16.70 -12.01 25.38
C GLY A 224 15.65 -11.14 24.67
N SER A 225 16.08 -10.33 23.70
CA SER A 225 15.14 -9.51 22.90
C SER A 225 14.41 -10.37 21.88
N VAL A 226 13.12 -10.10 21.68
CA VAL A 226 12.29 -10.76 20.68
C VAL A 226 11.67 -9.70 19.79
N ASP A 227 11.85 -9.86 18.48
CA ASP A 227 11.34 -8.96 17.45
C ASP A 227 10.30 -9.74 16.64
N ILE A 228 9.06 -9.31 16.69
CA ILE A 228 7.95 -9.95 15.98
C ILE A 228 7.66 -9.10 14.73
N ALA A 229 7.66 -9.72 13.55
CA ALA A 229 7.42 -9.05 12.28
C ALA A 229 5.93 -9.08 11.89
N ASP A 230 5.26 -10.21 12.16
CA ASP A 230 3.83 -10.39 11.94
C ASP A 230 3.30 -11.65 12.64
N TRP A 231 1.97 -11.75 12.64
CA TRP A 231 1.22 -12.97 12.94
C TRP A 231 0.09 -13.15 11.94
N ALA A 232 -0.37 -14.37 11.76
CA ALA A 232 -1.45 -14.70 10.84
C ALA A 232 -2.33 -15.82 11.40
N VAL A 233 -3.62 -15.76 11.08
CA VAL A 233 -4.59 -16.81 11.42
C VAL A 233 -5.37 -17.27 10.20
N TYR A 234 -5.50 -18.58 10.05
CA TYR A 234 -6.10 -19.22 8.87
C TYR A 234 -7.17 -20.23 9.28
N ARG A 235 -8.11 -20.49 8.37
CA ARG A 235 -9.05 -21.62 8.44
C ARG A 235 -8.53 -22.81 7.63
N ARG A 236 -8.99 -24.01 7.98
CA ARG A 236 -8.83 -25.21 7.16
C ARG A 236 -9.93 -25.27 6.10
N GLY A 237 -9.57 -25.73 4.91
CA GLY A 237 -10.49 -25.91 3.79
C GLY A 237 -10.33 -24.85 2.70
N PRO A 238 -11.04 -25.01 1.56
CA PRO A 238 -11.02 -24.04 0.46
C PRO A 238 -11.58 -22.68 0.88
N GLY A 239 -10.80 -21.61 0.69
CA GLY A 239 -11.28 -20.26 0.90
C GLY A 239 -10.36 -19.15 0.39
N VAL A 240 -10.84 -17.92 0.51
CA VAL A 240 -10.08 -16.70 0.24
C VAL A 240 -9.53 -16.12 1.55
N VAL A 241 -8.27 -15.69 1.49
CA VAL A 241 -7.63 -14.86 2.51
C VAL A 241 -7.36 -13.49 1.91
N LEU A 242 -7.77 -12.42 2.58
CA LEU A 242 -7.37 -11.05 2.23
C LEU A 242 -6.60 -10.43 3.40
N THR A 243 -5.29 -10.28 3.23
CA THR A 243 -4.44 -9.52 4.16
C THR A 243 -4.38 -8.06 3.73
N SER A 244 -4.48 -7.14 4.68
CA SER A 244 -4.48 -5.69 4.46
C SER A 244 -3.39 -5.04 5.32
N HIS A 245 -2.53 -4.25 4.67
CA HIS A 245 -1.43 -3.52 5.31
C HIS A 245 -1.56 -2.04 4.96
N GLY A 246 -2.16 -1.29 5.88
CA GLY A 246 -2.45 0.12 5.71
C GLY A 246 -1.65 1.01 6.66
N PHE A 247 -1.29 2.21 6.19
CA PHE A 247 -0.46 3.15 6.94
C PHE A 247 -1.07 4.55 6.91
N SER A 248 -1.45 5.06 8.08
CA SER A 248 -2.10 6.38 8.17
C SER A 248 -1.20 7.49 7.65
N GLY A 249 -1.68 8.30 6.72
CA GLY A 249 -0.93 9.42 6.14
C GLY A 249 0.21 9.02 5.20
N ALA A 250 0.35 7.74 4.86
CA ALA A 250 1.45 7.27 4.03
C ALA A 250 1.28 7.60 2.54
N GLN A 251 2.41 7.76 1.88
CA GLN A 251 2.56 7.81 0.42
C GLN A 251 3.24 6.53 -0.06
N VAL A 252 3.16 6.23 -1.35
CA VAL A 252 3.74 5.01 -1.94
C VAL A 252 5.26 4.89 -1.71
N LYS A 253 5.98 6.01 -1.57
CA LYS A 253 7.41 6.02 -1.19
C LYS A 253 7.71 5.35 0.15
N LEU A 254 6.71 5.13 1.00
CA LEU A 254 6.84 4.33 2.22
C LEU A 254 7.53 2.99 1.95
N LEU A 255 7.27 2.40 0.78
CA LEU A 255 7.82 1.10 0.38
C LEU A 255 9.36 1.13 0.27
N ASP A 256 9.99 2.29 0.16
CA ASP A 256 11.47 2.42 0.19
C ASP A 256 12.08 2.08 1.54
N ARG A 257 11.26 2.11 2.59
CA ARG A 257 11.69 1.76 3.94
C ARG A 257 11.60 0.25 4.19
N TRP A 258 11.00 -0.50 3.28
CA TRP A 258 10.87 -1.96 3.40
C TRP A 258 12.15 -2.67 2.99
N ASN A 259 12.40 -3.80 3.64
CA ASN A 259 13.43 -4.74 3.20
C ASN A 259 12.86 -5.61 2.08
N PHE A 260 13.32 -5.39 0.85
CA PHE A 260 12.75 -6.11 -0.27
C PHE A 260 13.06 -7.61 -0.29
N GLN A 261 14.12 -8.07 0.39
CA GLN A 261 14.37 -9.50 0.56
C GLN A 261 13.32 -10.15 1.47
N ILE A 262 12.99 -9.49 2.60
CA ILE A 262 11.93 -9.93 3.52
C ILE A 262 10.57 -9.91 2.79
N VAL A 263 10.25 -8.81 2.11
CA VAL A 263 9.00 -8.68 1.34
C VAL A 263 8.88 -9.77 0.28
N THR A 264 9.95 -10.06 -0.44
CA THR A 264 9.97 -11.13 -1.45
C THR A 264 9.72 -12.50 -0.82
N GLU A 265 10.36 -12.78 0.32
CA GLU A 265 10.16 -14.03 1.06
C GLU A 265 8.70 -14.18 1.55
N GLN A 266 8.12 -13.11 2.08
CA GLN A 266 6.73 -13.09 2.54
C GLN A 266 5.74 -13.24 1.39
N LEU A 267 5.93 -12.52 0.28
CA LEU A 267 5.09 -12.68 -0.92
C LEU A 267 5.20 -14.08 -1.51
N ARG A 268 6.39 -14.68 -1.51
CA ARG A 268 6.61 -16.07 -1.92
C ARG A 268 5.86 -17.06 -1.04
N HIS A 269 5.79 -16.83 0.27
CA HIS A 269 4.99 -17.67 1.19
C HIS A 269 3.48 -17.49 0.98
N LEU A 270 3.03 -16.24 0.93
CA LEU A 270 1.61 -15.90 0.78
C LEU A 270 1.06 -16.37 -0.56
N ARG A 271 1.90 -16.43 -1.60
CA ARG A 271 1.56 -16.77 -2.99
C ARG A 271 0.30 -16.02 -3.44
N PRO A 272 0.32 -14.67 -3.43
CA PRO A 272 -0.86 -13.90 -3.77
C PRO A 272 -1.30 -14.18 -5.21
N ALA A 273 -2.60 -14.36 -5.39
CA ALA A 273 -3.22 -14.34 -6.72
C ALA A 273 -3.52 -12.89 -7.16
N LEU A 274 -3.65 -11.98 -6.19
CA LEU A 274 -3.94 -10.57 -6.42
C LEU A 274 -3.16 -9.69 -5.42
N ILE A 275 -2.54 -8.63 -5.94
CA ILE A 275 -2.03 -7.52 -5.14
C ILE A 275 -2.85 -6.27 -5.46
N ILE A 276 -3.38 -5.62 -4.43
CA ILE A 276 -4.12 -4.35 -4.51
C ILE A 276 -3.23 -3.25 -3.92
N LEU A 277 -2.88 -2.24 -4.73
CA LEU A 277 -2.10 -1.08 -4.30
C LEU A 277 -3.01 0.16 -4.25
N ALA A 278 -3.24 0.71 -3.05
CA ALA A 278 -4.19 1.78 -2.78
C ALA A 278 -3.53 2.96 -2.06
N PHE A 279 -2.85 3.81 -2.83
CA PHE A 279 -2.21 5.06 -2.38
C PHE A 279 -2.66 6.22 -3.28
N GLY A 280 -2.26 7.44 -2.94
CA GLY A 280 -2.46 8.62 -3.77
C GLY A 280 -3.22 9.74 -3.08
N THR A 281 -3.98 9.45 -2.02
CA THR A 281 -4.68 10.48 -1.25
C THR A 281 -3.66 11.45 -0.64
N ASN A 282 -2.64 10.94 0.05
CA ASN A 282 -1.64 11.79 0.71
C ASN A 282 -0.69 12.48 -0.26
N GLU A 283 -0.36 11.84 -1.38
CA GLU A 283 0.34 12.47 -2.49
C GLU A 283 -0.48 13.63 -3.08
N GLY A 284 -1.80 13.44 -3.22
CA GLY A 284 -2.71 14.45 -3.74
C GLY A 284 -2.87 15.70 -2.85
N PHE A 285 -2.49 15.63 -1.57
CA PHE A 285 -2.46 16.79 -0.68
C PHE A 285 -1.09 17.48 -0.61
N ALA A 286 -0.04 16.86 -1.14
CA ALA A 286 1.28 17.47 -1.23
C ALA A 286 1.30 18.54 -2.33
N PRO A 287 2.13 19.60 -2.21
CA PRO A 287 2.40 20.48 -3.33
C PRO A 287 2.99 19.67 -4.50
N GLN A 288 2.47 19.89 -5.69
CA GLN A 288 2.76 19.07 -6.85
C GLN A 288 4.26 19.07 -7.19
N GLU A 289 4.94 20.19 -7.01
CA GLU A 289 6.39 20.35 -7.19
C GLU A 289 7.23 19.47 -6.27
N ARG A 290 6.68 19.02 -5.12
CA ARG A 290 7.35 18.10 -4.20
C ARG A 290 7.19 16.62 -4.59
N LEU A 291 6.34 16.32 -5.57
CA LEU A 291 6.11 14.96 -6.04
C LEU A 291 7.15 14.51 -7.09
N GLY A 292 7.93 15.44 -7.65
CA GLY A 292 8.93 15.12 -8.67
C GLY A 292 8.34 14.31 -9.84
N ASP A 293 9.12 13.34 -10.34
CA ASP A 293 8.64 12.35 -11.31
C ASP A 293 7.89 11.19 -10.60
N TYR A 294 6.70 11.51 -10.12
CA TYR A 294 5.84 10.57 -9.43
C TYR A 294 5.51 9.33 -10.29
N ALA A 295 5.36 9.49 -11.60
CA ALA A 295 5.08 8.36 -12.49
C ALA A 295 6.25 7.37 -12.54
N ALA A 296 7.49 7.85 -12.63
CA ALA A 296 8.66 6.97 -12.58
C ALA A 296 8.82 6.29 -11.21
N GLU A 297 8.62 7.02 -10.11
CA GLU A 297 8.66 6.46 -8.77
C GLU A 297 7.62 5.34 -8.61
N PHE A 298 6.35 5.65 -8.92
CA PHE A 298 5.24 4.71 -8.82
C PHE A 298 5.46 3.46 -9.69
N ARG A 299 5.96 3.64 -10.92
CA ARG A 299 6.33 2.53 -11.82
C ARG A 299 7.39 1.62 -11.20
N SER A 300 8.43 2.19 -10.59
CA SER A 300 9.47 1.41 -9.92
C SER A 300 8.89 0.55 -8.80
N ARG A 301 8.00 1.10 -7.97
CA ARG A 301 7.35 0.35 -6.88
C ARG A 301 6.47 -0.80 -7.38
N LEU A 302 5.71 -0.58 -8.46
CA LEU A 302 4.92 -1.64 -9.09
C LEU A 302 5.78 -2.75 -9.69
N GLN A 303 6.90 -2.40 -10.32
CA GLN A 303 7.83 -3.39 -10.89
C GLN A 303 8.43 -4.27 -9.80
N VAL A 304 8.82 -3.68 -8.67
CA VAL A 304 9.32 -4.40 -7.49
C VAL A 304 8.29 -5.41 -6.98
N LEU A 305 7.02 -5.02 -6.80
CA LEU A 305 5.96 -5.95 -6.39
C LEU A 305 5.70 -7.05 -7.43
N ARG A 306 5.72 -6.72 -8.72
CA ARG A 306 5.56 -7.69 -9.82
C ARG A 306 6.69 -8.71 -9.86
N GLN A 307 7.92 -8.30 -9.56
CA GLN A 307 9.07 -9.20 -9.50
C GLN A 307 8.99 -10.14 -8.30
N ALA A 308 8.54 -9.66 -7.14
CA ALA A 308 8.38 -10.50 -5.95
C ALA A 308 7.20 -11.49 -6.04
N ALA A 309 6.16 -11.17 -6.82
CA ALA A 309 4.98 -12.01 -6.99
C ALA A 309 4.56 -12.14 -8.47
N PRO A 310 5.37 -12.83 -9.31
CA PRO A 310 5.13 -12.88 -10.76
C PRO A 310 3.84 -13.60 -11.15
N GLY A 311 3.28 -14.43 -10.26
CA GLY A 311 2.00 -15.11 -10.46
C GLY A 311 0.76 -14.27 -10.10
N ALA A 312 0.93 -13.12 -9.45
CA ALA A 312 -0.19 -12.27 -9.05
C ALA A 312 -0.66 -11.38 -10.20
N SER A 313 -1.97 -11.22 -10.34
CA SER A 313 -2.50 -10.01 -10.98
C SER A 313 -2.28 -8.82 -10.05
N ILE A 314 -2.15 -7.61 -10.61
CA ILE A 314 -2.01 -6.37 -9.83
C ILE A 314 -3.14 -5.41 -10.18
N VAL A 315 -3.73 -4.81 -9.15
CA VAL A 315 -4.72 -3.75 -9.25
C VAL A 315 -4.18 -2.50 -8.58
N VAL A 316 -4.15 -1.41 -9.34
CA VAL A 316 -3.94 -0.06 -8.82
C VAL A 316 -5.31 0.55 -8.53
N VAL A 317 -5.55 0.85 -7.25
CA VAL A 317 -6.71 1.62 -6.80
C VAL A 317 -6.29 3.09 -6.82
N GLY A 318 -6.80 3.84 -7.78
CA GLY A 318 -6.62 5.29 -7.83
C GLY A 318 -7.20 5.95 -6.58
N PRO A 319 -6.68 7.11 -6.16
CA PRO A 319 -7.19 7.77 -4.96
C PRO A 319 -8.67 8.13 -5.14
N PRO A 320 -9.47 8.03 -4.05
CA PRO A 320 -10.79 8.63 -4.05
C PRO A 320 -10.68 10.15 -4.29
N ASP A 321 -11.82 10.80 -4.54
CA ASP A 321 -11.85 12.24 -4.40
C ASP A 321 -11.63 12.61 -2.93
N ALA A 322 -11.01 13.76 -2.74
CA ALA A 322 -10.79 14.36 -1.43
C ALA A 322 -10.78 15.88 -1.62
N ASN A 323 -11.38 16.61 -0.68
CA ASN A 323 -11.54 18.05 -0.81
C ASN A 323 -10.83 18.78 0.32
N ARG A 324 -10.31 19.97 0.00
CA ARG A 324 -9.63 20.85 0.94
C ARG A 324 -10.40 22.15 1.08
N LEU A 325 -10.48 22.63 2.32
CA LEU A 325 -10.74 24.02 2.65
C LEU A 325 -9.47 24.57 3.32
N PRO A 326 -8.76 25.54 2.71
CA PRO A 326 -7.52 26.04 3.28
C PRO A 326 -7.74 26.66 4.67
N SER A 327 -6.82 26.41 5.60
CA SER A 327 -6.96 26.86 7.00
C SER A 327 -7.02 28.39 7.15
N TYR A 328 -6.34 29.15 6.28
CA TYR A 328 -6.38 30.62 6.24
C TYR A 328 -7.77 31.19 5.89
N CYS A 329 -8.68 30.36 5.39
CA CYS A 329 -10.05 30.75 5.13
C CYS A 329 -10.90 30.87 6.39
N GLY A 330 -10.38 30.43 7.56
CA GLY A 330 -11.00 30.58 8.86
C GLY A 330 -12.31 29.81 9.06
N ARG A 331 -12.88 29.93 10.26
CA ARG A 331 -14.25 29.50 10.54
C ARG A 331 -15.19 30.53 9.92
N ILE A 332 -15.99 30.13 8.94
CA ILE A 332 -17.02 31.00 8.36
C ILE A 332 -18.40 30.40 8.69
N ARG A 333 -19.37 31.27 8.97
CA ARG A 333 -20.76 30.88 9.25
C ARG A 333 -21.41 30.36 7.97
N GLY A 334 -22.04 29.18 8.02
CA GLY A 334 -22.74 28.55 6.90
C GLY A 334 -21.94 27.46 6.17
N GLU A 335 -22.61 26.70 5.31
CA GLU A 335 -21.96 25.71 4.46
C GLU A 335 -21.22 26.37 3.30
N ARG A 336 -20.02 25.88 2.97
CA ARG A 336 -19.36 26.25 1.71
C ARG A 336 -19.67 25.17 0.67
N PRO A 337 -20.24 25.50 -0.49
CA PRO A 337 -20.35 24.54 -1.57
C PRO A 337 -18.93 24.16 -2.04
N CYS A 338 -18.76 22.91 -2.44
CA CYS A 338 -17.58 22.54 -3.20
C CYS A 338 -17.69 23.03 -4.64
N ALA A 339 -16.62 23.61 -5.16
CA ALA A 339 -16.52 23.91 -6.59
C ALA A 339 -15.11 23.53 -7.10
N PRO A 340 -15.01 22.76 -8.20
CA PRO A 340 -13.73 22.36 -8.77
C PRO A 340 -12.82 23.56 -9.07
N LEU A 341 -11.51 23.30 -9.11
CA LEU A 341 -10.55 24.29 -9.59
C LEU A 341 -10.75 24.51 -11.10
N THR A 342 -10.72 25.77 -11.53
CA THR A 342 -10.55 26.09 -12.94
C THR A 342 -9.14 25.65 -13.41
N ARG A 343 -8.92 25.56 -14.72
CA ARG A 343 -7.58 25.23 -15.25
C ARG A 343 -6.51 26.21 -14.78
N ALA A 344 -6.84 27.51 -14.72
CA ALA A 344 -5.92 28.53 -14.25
C ALA A 344 -5.60 28.38 -12.76
N GLU A 345 -6.61 28.08 -11.93
CA GLU A 345 -6.38 27.81 -10.51
C GLU A 345 -5.57 26.54 -10.28
N ALA A 346 -5.83 25.48 -11.04
CA ALA A 346 -5.07 24.23 -10.95
C ALA A 346 -3.60 24.43 -11.34
N ALA A 347 -3.33 25.18 -12.41
CA ALA A 347 -1.97 25.49 -12.86
C ALA A 347 -1.18 26.34 -11.85
N ASN A 348 -1.87 27.21 -11.10
CA ASN A 348 -1.25 28.10 -10.11
C ASN A 348 -1.51 27.63 -8.67
N TYR A 349 -1.94 26.39 -8.46
CA TYR A 349 -2.53 25.96 -7.19
C TYR A 349 -1.56 26.09 -6.01
N SER A 350 -0.31 25.64 -6.17
CA SER A 350 0.71 25.69 -5.11
C SER A 350 1.03 27.13 -4.70
N SER A 351 1.14 28.07 -5.65
CA SER A 351 1.43 29.48 -5.37
C SER A 351 0.23 30.18 -4.73
N MET A 352 -0.99 29.94 -5.24
CA MET A 352 -2.23 30.45 -4.65
C MET A 352 -2.42 29.96 -3.21
N LEU A 353 -2.15 28.67 -2.95
CA LEU A 353 -2.25 28.09 -1.62
C LEU A 353 -1.21 28.69 -0.66
N ALA A 354 0.04 28.82 -1.09
CA ALA A 354 1.10 29.44 -0.29
C ALA A 354 0.84 30.94 -0.01
N GLY A 355 0.26 31.65 -0.98
CA GLY A 355 -0.06 33.07 -0.89
C GLY A 355 -1.34 33.41 -0.12
N GLY A 356 -2.10 32.40 0.35
CA GLY A 356 -3.35 32.65 1.08
C GLY A 356 -4.50 33.17 0.21
N ASP A 357 -4.53 32.80 -1.07
CA ASP A 357 -5.48 33.33 -2.05
C ASP A 357 -6.95 33.05 -1.64
N ARG A 358 -7.75 34.12 -1.57
CA ARG A 358 -9.17 34.04 -1.18
C ARG A 358 -10.05 33.34 -2.22
N GLY A 359 -9.62 33.21 -3.47
CA GLY A 359 -10.28 32.39 -4.49
C GLY A 359 -10.40 30.92 -4.07
N LEU A 360 -9.43 30.40 -3.32
CA LEU A 360 -9.44 29.02 -2.82
C LEU A 360 -10.33 28.81 -1.58
N CYS A 361 -11.03 29.85 -1.11
CA CYS A 361 -11.87 29.79 0.08
C CYS A 361 -13.24 29.13 -0.15
N ARG A 362 -13.20 27.90 -0.66
CA ARG A 362 -14.31 26.95 -0.87
C ARG A 362 -13.76 25.52 -0.78
N TRP A 363 -14.62 24.53 -0.57
CA TRP A 363 -14.17 23.15 -0.75
C TRP A 363 -13.80 22.93 -2.23
N HIS A 364 -12.69 22.25 -2.47
CA HIS A 364 -12.25 21.89 -3.81
C HIS A 364 -11.34 20.67 -3.75
N THR A 365 -11.31 19.88 -4.81
CA THR A 365 -10.29 18.83 -5.00
C THR A 365 -8.92 19.49 -5.19
N PRO A 366 -7.89 19.15 -4.38
CA PRO A 366 -6.53 19.65 -4.61
C PRO A 366 -6.01 19.26 -5.99
N ALA A 367 -5.26 20.17 -6.65
CA ALA A 367 -4.77 19.94 -8.02
C ALA A 367 -3.92 18.67 -8.16
N ALA A 368 -3.13 18.33 -7.13
CA ALA A 368 -2.26 17.17 -7.16
C ALA A 368 -3.01 15.82 -7.12
N VAL A 369 -4.27 15.76 -6.66
CA VAL A 369 -5.06 14.52 -6.67
C VAL A 369 -5.25 14.01 -8.10
N ASP A 370 -5.63 14.89 -9.02
CA ASP A 370 -5.83 14.52 -10.43
C ASP A 370 -4.50 14.22 -11.14
N TYR A 371 -3.43 14.94 -10.80
CA TYR A 371 -2.06 14.65 -11.28
C TYR A 371 -1.64 13.22 -10.89
N VAL A 372 -1.77 12.88 -9.61
CA VAL A 372 -1.44 11.55 -9.07
C VAL A 372 -2.28 10.46 -9.73
N ARG A 373 -3.61 10.65 -9.81
CA ARG A 373 -4.52 9.68 -10.43
C ARG A 373 -4.14 9.40 -11.88
N ARG A 374 -3.87 10.44 -12.68
CA ARG A 374 -3.46 10.30 -14.08
C ARG A 374 -2.11 9.59 -14.22
N ALA A 375 -1.14 9.91 -13.38
CA ALA A 375 0.15 9.24 -13.36
C ALA A 375 0.02 7.75 -13.03
N GLN A 376 -0.79 7.40 -12.02
CA GLN A 376 -1.08 5.99 -11.68
C GLN A 376 -1.76 5.25 -12.83
N GLN A 377 -2.74 5.87 -13.48
CA GLN A 377 -3.44 5.31 -14.63
C GLN A 377 -2.48 5.10 -15.82
N GLN A 378 -1.63 6.08 -16.10
CA GLN A 378 -0.61 5.99 -17.16
C GLN A 378 0.35 4.83 -16.90
N VAL A 379 0.89 4.73 -15.69
CA VAL A 379 1.79 3.64 -15.30
C VAL A 379 1.09 2.29 -15.39
N ALA A 380 -0.15 2.19 -14.92
CA ALA A 380 -0.93 0.97 -14.99
C ALA A 380 -1.11 0.49 -16.45
N ARG A 381 -1.40 1.43 -17.37
CA ARG A 381 -1.45 1.16 -18.81
C ARG A 381 -0.10 0.69 -19.35
N GLN A 382 0.99 1.37 -19.01
CA GLN A 382 2.35 1.02 -19.47
C GLN A 382 2.78 -0.38 -19.01
N LEU A 383 2.43 -0.77 -17.79
CA LEU A 383 2.77 -2.08 -17.22
C LEU A 383 1.73 -3.17 -17.52
N ASN A 384 0.65 -2.83 -18.22
CA ASN A 384 -0.50 -3.70 -18.46
C ASN A 384 -1.06 -4.32 -17.16
N VAL A 385 -1.26 -3.50 -16.14
CA VAL A 385 -1.93 -3.89 -14.88
C VAL A 385 -3.28 -3.20 -14.78
N TYR A 386 -4.16 -3.75 -13.95
CA TYR A 386 -5.53 -3.24 -13.82
C TYR A 386 -5.53 -1.92 -13.05
N PHE A 387 -6.29 -0.92 -13.53
CA PHE A 387 -6.50 0.35 -12.84
C PHE A 387 -7.98 0.52 -12.53
N TRP A 388 -8.29 0.91 -11.30
CA TRP A 388 -9.65 1.23 -10.87
C TRP A 388 -9.70 2.65 -10.31
N ASP A 389 -10.52 3.51 -10.92
CA ASP A 389 -10.70 4.90 -10.49
C ASP A 389 -11.71 4.98 -9.34
N TRP A 390 -11.22 5.03 -8.10
CA TRP A 390 -12.09 5.14 -6.92
C TRP A 390 -12.91 6.44 -6.94
N SER A 391 -12.35 7.55 -7.42
CA SER A 391 -13.06 8.84 -7.46
C SER A 391 -14.35 8.79 -8.27
N SER A 392 -14.41 7.91 -9.29
CA SER A 392 -15.60 7.72 -10.12
C SER A 392 -16.80 7.22 -9.31
N VAL A 393 -16.58 6.44 -8.24
CA VAL A 393 -17.63 5.96 -7.33
C VAL A 393 -18.28 7.12 -6.58
N GLN A 394 -17.51 8.16 -6.30
CA GLN A 394 -17.99 9.37 -5.63
C GLN A 394 -18.55 10.41 -6.61
N GLY A 395 -18.46 10.16 -7.92
CA GLY A 395 -18.86 11.08 -8.99
C GLY A 395 -17.76 12.06 -9.42
N GLY A 396 -16.49 11.76 -9.16
CA GLY A 396 -15.34 12.61 -9.50
C GLY A 396 -15.19 13.81 -8.56
N ALA A 397 -14.65 14.93 -9.08
CA ALA A 397 -14.35 16.13 -8.30
C ALA A 397 -15.53 16.59 -7.43
N CYS A 398 -15.23 17.10 -6.24
CA CYS A 398 -16.22 17.41 -5.19
C CYS A 398 -17.04 16.20 -4.68
N GLY A 399 -16.56 14.98 -4.93
CA GLY A 399 -17.15 13.73 -4.45
C GLY A 399 -17.06 13.59 -2.95
N ALA A 400 -15.96 14.00 -2.32
CA ALA A 400 -15.83 13.90 -0.87
C ALA A 400 -16.79 14.84 -0.13
N ASP A 401 -17.02 16.06 -0.63
CA ASP A 401 -18.04 17.01 -0.14
C ASP A 401 -19.45 16.46 -0.33
N ARG A 402 -19.76 15.90 -1.52
CA ARG A 402 -21.05 15.24 -1.75
C ARG A 402 -21.28 14.11 -0.74
N TRP A 403 -20.28 13.26 -0.51
CA TRP A 403 -20.38 12.14 0.41
C TRP A 403 -20.46 12.59 1.87
N ALA A 404 -19.73 13.63 2.27
CA ALA A 404 -19.86 14.21 3.60
C ALA A 404 -21.28 14.74 3.86
N ARG A 405 -21.92 15.37 2.86
CA ARG A 405 -23.32 15.84 2.94
C ARG A 405 -24.35 14.71 2.97
N GLN A 406 -24.01 13.54 2.42
CA GLN A 406 -24.83 12.32 2.43
C GLN A 406 -24.58 11.41 3.62
N ASP A 407 -23.76 11.86 4.58
CA ASP A 407 -23.32 11.07 5.74
C ASP A 407 -22.47 9.82 5.41
N LEU A 408 -21.98 9.72 4.17
CA LEU A 408 -21.05 8.68 3.71
C LEU A 408 -19.58 9.06 3.95
N GLY A 409 -19.30 10.36 4.08
CA GLY A 409 -17.98 10.94 4.34
C GLY A 409 -17.84 11.53 5.74
N HIS A 410 -16.62 11.59 6.26
CA HIS A 410 -16.31 12.40 7.43
C HIS A 410 -16.23 13.89 7.08
N ARG A 411 -16.39 14.75 8.09
CA ARG A 411 -16.32 16.22 7.94
C ARG A 411 -14.93 16.73 7.56
N ASP A 412 -13.91 15.89 7.56
CA ASP A 412 -12.59 16.22 7.04
C ASP A 412 -12.53 16.26 5.51
N HIS A 413 -13.57 15.75 4.83
CA HIS A 413 -13.66 15.66 3.36
C HIS A 413 -12.51 14.86 2.74
N VAL A 414 -11.94 13.92 3.49
CA VAL A 414 -10.89 13.01 3.05
C VAL A 414 -11.32 11.57 3.33
N HIS A 415 -11.68 11.27 4.58
CA HIS A 415 -12.00 9.92 5.00
C HIS A 415 -13.50 9.64 4.87
N MET A 416 -13.83 8.38 4.66
CA MET A 416 -15.22 7.90 4.57
C MET A 416 -15.67 7.35 5.92
N LYS A 417 -16.98 7.35 6.16
CA LYS A 417 -17.57 6.50 7.19
C LYS A 417 -17.64 5.06 6.68
N GLN A 418 -18.02 4.14 7.57
CA GLN A 418 -18.17 2.72 7.24
C GLN A 418 -18.99 2.49 5.97
N ASP A 419 -20.17 3.09 5.87
CA ASP A 419 -21.07 2.88 4.72
C ASP A 419 -20.47 3.39 3.39
N GLY A 420 -19.75 4.52 3.42
CA GLY A 420 -19.02 5.02 2.25
C GLY A 420 -17.87 4.08 1.83
N TYR A 421 -17.12 3.56 2.80
CA TYR A 421 -16.10 2.55 2.51
C TYR A 421 -16.70 1.26 1.96
N TRP A 422 -17.85 0.82 2.49
CA TRP A 422 -18.52 -0.38 2.02
C TRP A 422 -19.05 -0.24 0.61
N GLN A 423 -19.72 0.88 0.29
CA GLN A 423 -20.16 1.17 -1.07
C GLN A 423 -18.98 1.17 -2.07
N SER A 424 -17.84 1.69 -1.65
CA SER A 424 -16.62 1.68 -2.45
C SER A 424 -16.04 0.28 -2.65
N ALA A 425 -16.00 -0.53 -1.59
CA ALA A 425 -15.51 -1.90 -1.64
C ALA A 425 -16.42 -2.80 -2.49
N ASP A 426 -17.74 -2.63 -2.40
CA ASP A 426 -18.73 -3.31 -3.22
C ASP A 426 -18.51 -2.97 -4.71
N ALA A 427 -18.29 -1.69 -5.03
CA ALA A 427 -17.98 -1.26 -6.39
C ALA A 427 -16.66 -1.86 -6.92
N LEU A 428 -15.60 -1.91 -6.10
CA LEU A 428 -14.36 -2.56 -6.51
C LEU A 428 -14.56 -4.07 -6.70
N PHE A 429 -15.23 -4.75 -5.78
CA PHE A 429 -15.51 -6.18 -5.88
C PHE A 429 -16.23 -6.52 -7.20
N GLU A 430 -17.31 -5.82 -7.51
CA GLU A 430 -18.04 -6.01 -8.78
C GLU A 430 -17.12 -5.85 -9.99
N ASN A 431 -16.24 -4.84 -9.99
CA ASN A 431 -15.27 -4.61 -11.06
C ASN A 431 -14.21 -5.74 -11.14
N LEU A 432 -13.68 -6.20 -10.02
CA LEU A 432 -12.72 -7.32 -9.99
C LEU A 432 -13.34 -8.63 -10.47
N MET A 433 -14.66 -8.78 -10.31
CA MET A 433 -15.40 -9.95 -10.78
C MET A 433 -15.89 -9.85 -12.23
N ARG A 434 -15.76 -8.70 -12.89
CA ARG A 434 -16.12 -8.57 -14.31
C ARG A 434 -15.26 -9.47 -15.17
N GLY A 435 -15.91 -10.25 -16.04
CA GLY A 435 -15.24 -11.21 -16.92
C GLY A 435 -14.83 -12.51 -16.25
N TYR A 436 -14.97 -12.64 -14.93
CA TYR A 436 -14.83 -13.92 -14.25
C TYR A 436 -16.00 -14.84 -14.62
N ARG A 437 -15.70 -15.86 -15.42
CA ARG A 437 -16.64 -16.94 -15.78
C ARG A 437 -16.38 -18.13 -14.86
N GLY A 438 -16.73 -17.99 -13.58
CA GLY A 438 -16.83 -19.12 -12.66
C GLY A 438 -17.87 -20.11 -13.21
N ARG A 439 -17.62 -21.41 -13.06
CA ARG A 439 -18.59 -22.45 -13.45
C ARG A 439 -19.75 -22.52 -12.48
#